data_AF-E6Q867-F1
#
_entry.id   AF-E6Q867-F1
#
_cell.length_a   1.000
_cell.length_b   1.000
_cell.length_c   1.000
_cell.angle_alpha   90.00
_cell.angle_beta   90.00
_cell.angle_gamma   90.00
#
_symmetry.space_group_name_H-M   'P 1'
#
loop_
_entity.id
_entity.type
_entity.pdbx_description
1 polymer ?
#
loop_
_entity_poly.entity_id
_entity_poly.type
_entity_poly.pdbx_seq_one_letter_code
_entity_poly.pdbx_strand_id
1 'polypeptide(L)'
;MQVASKLGIIETHLALKSSVKDVLVHVELLQLGIKQNLAEIDGLYLGHDKDQNAILIPVEAKIRDDIYPSQVYAQAEALCKMRGLQGHNIRRIIPMAIKVIGPSTVYVVEFPPVDFSCESTSQQEPYSESIYELIPEIKGISV
;
A
#
# COMPACT_ATOMS: atom_id res chain seq x y z
N MET A 1 7.17 -1.48 9.00
CA MET A 1 5.93 -2.21 8.63
C MET A 1 5.30 -3.09 9.70
N GLN A 2 6.05 -3.94 10.42
CA GLN A 2 5.42 -4.92 11.36
C GLN A 2 4.46 -4.31 12.40
N VAL A 3 4.79 -3.14 12.94
CA VAL A 3 3.90 -2.44 13.90
C VAL A 3 2.67 -1.90 13.17
N ALA A 4 2.86 -1.24 12.03
CA ALA A 4 1.78 -0.65 11.26
C ALA A 4 0.75 -1.70 10.78
N SER A 5 1.20 -2.90 10.40
CA SER A 5 0.28 -3.97 10.01
C SER A 5 -0.49 -4.54 11.20
N LYS A 6 0.16 -4.74 12.36
CA LYS A 6 -0.53 -5.20 13.59
C LYS A 6 -1.59 -4.22 14.09
N LEU A 7 -1.39 -2.93 13.84
CA LEU A 7 -2.34 -1.88 14.20
C LEU A 7 -3.39 -1.62 13.12
N GLY A 8 -3.35 -2.35 12.00
CA GLY A 8 -4.33 -2.21 10.92
C GLY A 8 -4.33 -0.82 10.26
N ILE A 9 -3.17 -0.15 10.19
CA ILE A 9 -3.11 1.26 9.72
C ILE A 9 -3.52 1.37 8.25
N ILE A 10 -3.09 0.40 7.43
CA ILE A 10 -3.38 0.39 5.99
C ILE A 10 -4.86 0.07 5.78
N GLU A 11 -5.38 -0.94 6.47
CA GLU A 11 -6.78 -1.32 6.47
C GLU A 11 -7.68 -0.16 6.92
N THR A 12 -7.27 0.57 7.96
CA THR A 12 -7.97 1.78 8.44
C THR A 12 -8.01 2.87 7.37
N HIS A 13 -6.88 3.13 6.70
CA HIS A 13 -6.85 4.12 5.61
C HIS A 13 -7.75 3.68 4.45
N LEU A 14 -7.69 2.41 4.07
CA LEU A 14 -8.51 1.84 3.01
C LEU A 14 -10.01 1.96 3.33
N ALA A 15 -10.40 1.72 4.58
CA ALA A 15 -11.80 1.81 5.00
C ALA A 15 -12.32 3.27 5.08
N LEU A 16 -11.48 4.24 5.47
CA LEU A 16 -11.94 5.59 5.77
C LEU A 16 -11.73 6.60 4.64
N LYS A 17 -10.68 6.42 3.84
CA LYS A 17 -10.14 7.48 2.96
C LYS A 17 -9.96 7.06 1.51
N SER A 18 -9.77 5.78 1.26
CA SER A 18 -9.46 5.27 -0.08
C SER A 18 -10.52 5.55 -1.13
N SER A 19 -10.06 5.67 -2.38
CA SER A 19 -10.90 5.66 -3.60
C SER A 19 -11.82 4.44 -3.68
N VAL A 20 -11.38 3.29 -3.15
CA VAL A 20 -12.08 2.01 -3.28
C VAL A 20 -12.88 1.61 -2.03
N LYS A 21 -12.98 2.49 -1.02
CA LYS A 21 -13.61 2.15 0.27
C LYS A 21 -15.02 1.57 0.15
N ASP A 22 -15.79 2.02 -0.84
CA ASP A 22 -17.18 1.59 -1.04
C ASP A 22 -17.31 0.26 -1.78
N VAL A 23 -16.24 -0.23 -2.42
CA VAL A 23 -16.22 -1.48 -3.18
C VAL A 23 -15.35 -2.56 -2.56
N LEU A 24 -14.40 -2.19 -1.69
CA LEU A 24 -13.51 -3.09 -0.99
C LEU A 24 -14.26 -3.81 0.14
N VAL A 25 -14.30 -5.14 0.12
CA VAL A 25 -15.05 -5.95 1.11
C VAL A 25 -14.16 -6.69 2.09
N HIS A 26 -12.89 -6.91 1.73
CA HIS A 26 -11.91 -7.60 2.54
C HIS A 26 -10.52 -7.08 2.21
N VAL A 27 -9.64 -7.03 3.22
CA VAL A 27 -8.21 -6.74 3.09
C VAL A 27 -7.46 -7.59 4.11
N GLU A 28 -6.39 -8.22 3.68
CA GLU A 28 -5.47 -8.94 4.55
C GLU A 28 -4.01 -8.73 4.14
N LEU A 29 -3.10 -8.78 5.10
CA LEU A 29 -1.67 -8.77 4.84
C LEU A 29 -1.24 -10.14 4.27
N LEU A 30 -0.70 -10.15 3.06
CA LEU A 30 -0.13 -11.37 2.46
C LEU A 30 1.29 -11.62 2.97
N GLN A 31 2.16 -10.63 2.84
CA GLN A 31 3.59 -10.82 3.07
C GLN A 31 4.29 -9.49 3.37
N LEU A 32 5.36 -9.56 4.17
CA LEU A 32 6.26 -8.45 4.46
C LEU A 32 7.62 -8.68 3.80
N GLY A 33 8.30 -7.59 3.42
CA GLY A 33 9.69 -7.61 2.96
C GLY A 33 9.91 -8.44 1.69
N ILE A 34 9.12 -8.18 0.64
CA ILE A 34 9.26 -8.86 -0.64
C ILE A 34 10.39 -8.21 -1.43
N LYS A 35 11.39 -9.01 -1.81
CA LYS A 35 12.49 -8.58 -2.68
C LYS A 35 12.24 -9.08 -4.10
N GLN A 36 12.06 -8.16 -5.03
CA GLN A 36 12.04 -8.43 -6.46
C GLN A 36 13.28 -7.80 -7.11
N ASN A 37 13.69 -8.32 -8.26
CA ASN A 37 14.91 -7.88 -8.96
C ASN A 37 14.97 -6.36 -9.23
N LEU A 38 13.82 -5.68 -9.25
CA LEU A 38 13.69 -4.25 -9.59
C LEU A 38 12.96 -3.43 -8.52
N ALA A 39 12.48 -4.04 -7.44
CA ALA A 39 11.72 -3.36 -6.40
C ALA A 39 11.77 -4.12 -5.08
N GLU A 40 11.83 -3.38 -3.98
CA GLU A 40 11.57 -3.89 -2.63
C GLU A 40 10.18 -3.42 -2.21
N ILE A 41 9.37 -4.31 -1.65
CA ILE A 41 8.01 -4.02 -1.15
C ILE A 41 8.00 -4.35 0.34
N ASP A 42 7.84 -3.33 1.18
CA ASP A 42 7.89 -3.52 2.64
C ASP A 42 6.69 -4.30 3.18
N GLY A 43 5.50 -4.11 2.58
CA GLY A 43 4.32 -4.91 2.85
C GLY A 43 3.42 -5.05 1.63
N LEU A 44 2.86 -6.23 1.42
CA LEU A 44 1.90 -6.52 0.38
C LEU A 44 0.60 -7.02 1.00
N TYR A 45 -0.50 -6.37 0.66
CA TYR A 45 -1.85 -6.78 1.08
C TYR A 45 -2.65 -7.27 -0.12
N LEU A 46 -3.59 -8.18 0.16
CA LEU A 46 -4.61 -8.65 -0.77
C LEU A 46 -5.95 -8.10 -0.32
N GLY A 47 -6.59 -7.34 -1.21
CA GLY A 47 -7.97 -6.94 -1.11
C GLY A 47 -8.86 -7.73 -2.06
N HIS A 48 -10.15 -7.78 -1.75
CA HIS A 48 -11.19 -8.23 -2.68
C HIS A 48 -12.25 -7.16 -2.82
N ASP A 49 -12.71 -6.92 -4.05
CA ASP A 49 -13.89 -6.09 -4.31
C ASP A 49 -15.20 -6.91 -4.14
N LYS A 50 -16.35 -6.22 -4.21
CA LYS A 50 -17.68 -6.86 -4.13
C LYS A 50 -17.90 -7.97 -5.17
N ASP A 51 -17.20 -7.90 -6.29
CA ASP A 51 -17.28 -8.88 -7.37
C ASP A 51 -16.22 -10.00 -7.21
N GLN A 52 -15.55 -10.07 -6.06
CA GLN A 52 -14.48 -11.02 -5.73
C GLN A 52 -13.24 -10.90 -6.63
N ASN A 53 -13.04 -9.76 -7.30
CA ASN A 53 -11.78 -9.52 -7.99
C ASN A 53 -10.68 -9.17 -6.99
N ALA A 54 -9.49 -9.73 -7.20
CA ALA A 54 -8.36 -9.45 -6.36
C ALA A 54 -7.81 -8.03 -6.65
N ILE A 55 -7.42 -7.36 -5.57
CA ILE A 55 -6.76 -6.06 -5.56
C ILE A 55 -5.44 -6.23 -4.79
N LEU A 56 -4.31 -5.88 -5.40
CA LEU A 56 -3.03 -5.89 -4.69
C LEU A 56 -2.72 -4.50 -4.14
N ILE A 57 -2.21 -4.43 -2.92
CA ILE A 57 -1.86 -3.17 -2.27
C ILE A 57 -0.41 -3.27 -1.78
N PRO A 58 0.59 -2.89 -2.61
CA PRO A 58 1.96 -2.73 -2.16
C PRO A 58 2.09 -1.47 -1.29
N VAL A 59 2.87 -1.60 -0.23
CA VAL A 59 3.09 -0.53 0.75
C VAL A 59 4.59 -0.33 0.96
N GLU A 60 5.06 0.88 0.66
CA GLU A 60 6.39 1.37 1.01
C GLU A 60 6.37 1.97 2.42
N ALA A 61 7.40 1.70 3.24
CA ALA A 61 7.50 2.25 4.58
C ALA A 61 8.79 3.03 4.80
N LYS A 62 8.65 4.29 5.21
CA LYS A 62 9.76 5.17 5.53
C LYS A 62 9.78 5.58 7.00
N ILE A 63 10.98 5.73 7.53
CA ILE A 63 11.19 6.34 8.86
C ILE A 63 11.88 7.70 8.68
N ARG A 64 12.95 7.76 7.88
CA ARG A 64 13.75 8.97 7.69
C ARG A 64 13.59 9.54 6.29
N ASP A 65 13.74 8.69 5.29
CA ASP A 65 13.73 9.12 3.89
C ASP A 65 12.34 9.60 3.45
N ASP A 66 12.32 10.34 2.35
CA ASP A 66 11.09 10.75 1.71
C ASP A 66 10.43 9.59 0.95
N ILE A 67 9.11 9.69 0.83
CA ILE A 67 8.35 8.81 -0.04
C ILE A 67 8.57 9.32 -1.46
N TYR A 68 9.26 8.51 -2.27
CA TYR A 68 9.44 8.80 -3.69
C TYR A 68 8.34 8.09 -4.49
N PRO A 69 7.43 8.82 -5.16
CA PRO A 69 6.37 8.20 -5.95
C PRO A 69 6.92 7.18 -6.97
N SER A 70 8.06 7.48 -7.60
CA SER A 70 8.74 6.58 -8.53
C SER A 70 9.07 5.21 -7.93
N GLN A 71 9.45 5.14 -6.64
CA GLN A 71 9.70 3.85 -5.95
C GLN A 71 8.39 3.09 -5.75
N VAL A 72 7.34 3.79 -5.34
CA VAL A 72 6.02 3.21 -5.10
C VAL A 72 5.41 2.66 -6.40
N TYR A 73 5.53 3.38 -7.52
CA TYR A 73 5.07 2.90 -8.82
C TYR A 73 5.93 1.75 -9.38
N ALA A 74 7.24 1.77 -9.15
CA ALA A 74 8.12 0.66 -9.53
C ALA A 74 7.70 -0.68 -8.87
N GLN A 75 7.16 -0.63 -7.65
CA GLN A 75 6.60 -1.81 -6.97
C GLN A 75 5.35 -2.33 -7.67
N ALA A 76 4.43 -1.45 -8.07
CA ALA A 76 3.24 -1.84 -8.82
C ALA A 76 3.62 -2.47 -10.18
N GLU A 77 4.57 -1.88 -10.90
CA GLU A 77 5.08 -2.46 -12.13
C GLU A 77 5.74 -3.83 -11.92
N ALA A 78 6.50 -4.00 -10.83
CA ALA A 78 7.13 -5.27 -10.49
C ALA A 78 6.09 -6.37 -10.25
N LEU A 79 4.99 -6.05 -9.56
CA LEU A 79 3.88 -6.97 -9.33
C LEU A 79 3.19 -7.39 -10.64
N CYS A 80 2.92 -6.44 -11.55
CA CYS A 80 2.36 -6.76 -12.87
C CYS A 80 3.26 -7.71 -13.68
N LYS A 81 4.58 -7.60 -13.54
CA LYS A 81 5.56 -8.43 -14.25
C LYS A 81 5.83 -9.77 -13.55
N MET A 82 5.28 -10.00 -12.36
CA MET A 82 5.53 -11.18 -11.56
C MET A 82 4.78 -12.40 -12.13
N ARG A 83 5.54 -13.39 -12.60
CA ARG A 83 4.97 -14.62 -13.21
C ARG A 83 3.99 -15.37 -12.29
N GLY A 84 4.28 -15.39 -10.99
CA GLY A 84 3.43 -16.07 -10.01
C GLY A 84 2.05 -15.43 -9.80
N LEU A 85 1.83 -14.22 -10.33
CA LEU A 85 0.55 -13.53 -10.28
C LEU A 85 -0.23 -13.63 -11.61
N GLN A 86 0.41 -14.14 -12.67
CA GLN A 86 -0.23 -14.31 -13.97
C GLN A 86 -1.28 -15.43 -13.90
N GLY A 87 -2.46 -15.16 -14.46
CA GLY A 87 -3.59 -16.11 -14.45
C GLY A 87 -4.47 -16.02 -13.19
N HIS A 88 -4.10 -15.22 -12.21
CA HIS A 88 -5.01 -14.83 -11.13
C HIS A 88 -5.94 -13.70 -11.60
N ASN A 89 -7.17 -13.68 -11.09
CA ASN A 89 -8.15 -12.63 -11.39
C ASN A 89 -7.84 -11.33 -10.61
N ILE A 90 -6.68 -10.74 -10.88
CA ILE A 90 -6.23 -9.49 -10.28
C ILE A 90 -6.65 -8.34 -11.20
N ARG A 91 -7.49 -7.47 -10.67
CA ARG A 91 -8.05 -6.36 -11.45
C ARG A 91 -7.16 -5.13 -11.43
N ARG A 92 -6.65 -4.79 -10.24
CA ARG A 92 -5.93 -3.54 -10.01
C ARG A 92 -4.91 -3.66 -8.89
N ILE A 93 -4.00 -2.71 -8.87
CA ILE A 93 -3.01 -2.50 -7.82
C ILE A 93 -3.25 -1.10 -7.25
N ILE A 94 -3.26 -0.96 -5.92
CA ILE A 94 -3.38 0.32 -5.22
C ILE A 94 -2.05 0.59 -4.53
N PRO A 95 -1.18 1.41 -5.12
CA PRO A 95 0.10 1.71 -4.52
C PRO A 95 -0.07 2.61 -3.30
N MET A 96 0.59 2.29 -2.20
CA MET A 96 0.52 3.07 -0.96
C MET A 96 1.90 3.27 -0.35
N ALA A 97 2.01 4.26 0.51
CA ALA A 97 3.17 4.43 1.37
C ALA A 97 2.78 4.92 2.77
N ILE A 98 3.64 4.63 3.73
CA ILE A 98 3.54 5.07 5.12
C ILE A 98 4.87 5.66 5.58
N LYS A 99 4.85 6.81 6.26
CA LYS A 99 6.03 7.45 6.83
C LYS A 99 5.81 7.79 8.30
N VAL A 100 6.79 7.48 9.14
CA VAL A 100 6.82 8.01 10.51
C VAL A 100 7.21 9.49 10.43
N ILE A 101 6.35 10.38 10.94
CA ILE A 101 6.56 11.84 10.89
C ILE A 101 6.73 12.47 12.28
N GLY A 102 6.57 11.68 13.34
CA GLY A 102 6.74 12.10 14.71
C GLY A 102 6.52 10.94 15.69
N PRO A 103 6.64 11.19 17.01
CA PRO A 103 6.32 10.20 18.03
C PRO A 103 4.90 9.69 17.85
N SER A 104 4.75 8.38 17.65
CA SER A 104 3.45 7.71 17.42
C SER A 104 2.57 8.36 16.35
N THR A 105 3.18 9.07 15.40
CA THR A 105 2.47 9.77 14.34
C THR A 105 2.96 9.28 13.00
N VAL A 106 2.03 8.82 12.17
CA VAL A 106 2.33 8.31 10.83
C VAL A 106 1.53 9.07 9.78
N TYR A 107 2.19 9.40 8.70
CA TYR A 107 1.59 9.87 7.47
C TYR A 107 1.36 8.65 6.56
N VAL A 108 0.17 8.53 5.98
CA VAL A 108 -0.19 7.47 5.03
C VAL A 108 -0.71 8.13 3.77
N VAL A 109 -0.21 7.65 2.63
CA VAL A 109 -0.59 8.12 1.31
C VAL A 109 -0.98 6.94 0.42
N GLU A 110 -2.09 7.11 -0.28
CA GLU A 110 -2.57 6.28 -1.38
C GLU A 110 -2.29 7.02 -2.69
N PHE A 111 -1.76 6.30 -3.66
CA PHE A 111 -1.56 6.77 -5.02
C PHE A 111 -2.68 6.23 -5.94
N PRO A 112 -2.92 6.88 -7.09
CA PRO A 112 -3.86 6.42 -8.10
C PRO A 112 -3.76 4.90 -8.36
N PRO A 113 -4.90 4.17 -8.28
CA PRO A 113 -4.93 2.77 -8.65
C PRO A 113 -4.47 2.56 -10.08
N VAL A 114 -3.68 1.51 -10.31
CA VAL A 114 -3.25 1.09 -11.64
C VAL A 114 -3.92 -0.22 -12.01
N ASP A 115 -4.34 -0.38 -13.27
CA ASP A 115 -4.84 -1.66 -13.74
C ASP A 115 -3.72 -2.70 -13.73
N PHE A 116 -4.07 -3.96 -13.49
CA PHE A 116 -3.07 -5.04 -13.42
C PHE A 116 -2.41 -5.35 -14.79
N SER A 117 -2.97 -4.82 -15.88
CA SER A 117 -2.32 -4.79 -17.20
C SER A 117 -1.07 -3.89 -17.21
N CYS A 118 -0.93 -2.99 -16.22
CA CYS A 118 0.15 -2.01 -16.12
C CYS A 118 0.32 -1.17 -17.39
N GLU A 119 -0.76 -0.89 -18.11
CA GLU A 119 -0.73 0.16 -19.13
C GLU A 119 -0.43 1.50 -18.44
N SER A 120 0.60 2.18 -18.96
CA SER A 120 1.32 3.25 -18.26
C SER A 120 0.38 4.30 -17.65
N THR A 121 0.39 4.41 -16.32
CA THR A 121 -0.31 5.47 -15.61
C THR A 121 0.61 6.68 -15.50
N SER A 122 0.25 7.78 -16.15
CA SER A 122 1.03 9.03 -16.16
C SER A 122 0.80 9.91 -14.93
N GLN A 123 -0.19 9.58 -14.11
CA GLN A 123 -0.49 10.32 -12.88
C GLN A 123 0.33 9.74 -11.73
N GLN A 124 1.19 10.59 -11.14
CA GLN A 124 2.02 10.22 -9.99
C GLN A 124 1.67 10.99 -8.72
N GLU A 125 0.67 11.85 -8.78
CA GLU A 125 0.24 12.64 -7.63
C GLU A 125 -0.52 11.77 -6.61
N PRO A 126 -0.38 12.02 -5.30
CA PRO A 126 -1.19 11.39 -4.26
C PRO A 126 -2.68 11.49 -4.56
N TYR A 127 -3.41 10.38 -4.37
CA TYR A 127 -4.87 10.35 -4.48
C TYR A 127 -5.55 10.67 -3.14
N SER A 128 -5.05 10.07 -2.06
CA SER A 128 -5.58 10.26 -0.72
C SER A 128 -4.44 10.27 0.30
N GLU A 129 -4.51 11.18 1.26
CA GLU A 129 -3.48 11.38 2.27
C GLU A 129 -4.13 11.53 3.64
N SER A 130 -3.48 11.01 4.68
CA SER A 130 -3.93 11.19 6.07
C SER A 130 -2.79 11.06 7.06
N ILE A 131 -2.90 11.80 8.15
CA ILE A 131 -2.03 11.67 9.31
C ILE A 131 -2.82 10.95 10.41
N TYR A 132 -2.23 9.89 10.96
CA TYR A 132 -2.78 9.13 12.07
C TYR A 132 -1.88 9.28 13.29
N GLU A 133 -2.51 9.64 14.41
CA GLU A 133 -1.92 9.59 15.74
C GLU A 133 -2.31 8.27 16.41
N LEU A 134 -1.33 7.57 16.98
CA LEU A 134 -1.52 6.29 17.64
C LEU A 134 -1.58 6.51 19.15
N ILE A 135 -2.71 6.12 19.76
CA ILE A 135 -2.98 6.27 21.18
C ILE A 135 -3.37 4.90 21.77
N PRO A 136 -2.71 4.43 22.84
CA PRO A 136 -1.58 5.06 23.54
C PRO A 136 -0.31 5.08 22.68
N GLU A 137 0.71 5.84 23.12
CA GLU A 137 2.00 5.92 22.42
C GLU A 137 2.61 4.52 22.20
N ILE A 138 3.00 4.23 20.96
CA ILE A 138 3.51 2.92 20.54
C ILE A 138 5.02 2.95 20.35
N LYS A 139 5.73 2.17 21.17
CA LYS A 139 7.18 1.98 21.02
C LYS A 139 7.52 1.34 19.67
N GLY A 140 8.51 1.89 18.98
CA GLY A 140 8.90 1.45 17.63
C GLY A 140 8.29 2.28 16.50
N ILE A 141 7.40 3.22 16.82
CA ILE A 141 6.98 4.32 15.96
C ILE A 141 7.46 5.61 16.63
N SER A 142 8.77 5.81 16.59
CA SER A 142 9.47 6.96 17.16
C SER A 142 10.72 7.22 16.32
N VAL A 143 11.07 8.49 16.13
CA VAL A 143 12.25 8.91 15.36
C VAL A 143 13.54 8.56 16.11
#